data_AF-A0A4S9STT4-F1
#
_entry.id   AF-A0A4S9STT4-F1
#
_cell.length_a   1.000
_cell.length_b   1.000
_cell.length_c   1.000
_cell.angle_alpha   90.00
_cell.angle_beta   90.00
_cell.angle_gamma   90.00
#
_symmetry.space_group_name_H-M   'P 1'
#
loop_
_entity.id
_entity.type
_entity.pdbx_description
1 polymer ?
#
loop_
_entity_poly.entity_id
_entity_poly.type
_entity_poly.pdbx_seq_one_letter_code
_entity_poly.pdbx_strand_id
1 'polypeptide(L)'
;MATSSKYSDFDQKDVVYKIVNDQDISATILVPRNITPGKHPLLVHFHGGFLICGSKLYEEWHATWTIQLAAQKNAILVTPNYRLLPEANGREVLDDINDFWSWVKTSLPSEVAKMAKGVEVDTTNTLVAGESAGGYLAIQSSLLHPSAGIKAVISQYGMLDNKIPHFTQKGQKHMAGAPQQPESEVDDYLQDMQKGAVRTETHPWEMWLFICATVQAGRYLEFLGDGVGVHAIDNLEAAERVPACWIIHGKEDSLVPIEASNNFVDKLKQTHPITPLRYTIQPGEHGFDGAVNMDEDWVKEGCAWLEKYWP
;
A
#
# COMPACT_ATOMS: atom_id res chain seq x y z
N MET A 1 -12.82 15.97 -21.15
CA MET A 1 -12.09 15.04 -22.04
C MET A 1 -11.79 13.82 -21.20
N ALA A 2 -12.09 12.60 -21.65
CA ALA A 2 -11.66 11.42 -20.91
C ALA A 2 -10.13 11.41 -20.90
N THR A 3 -9.52 11.60 -19.73
CA THR A 3 -8.09 11.41 -19.54
C THR A 3 -7.78 9.95 -19.82
N SER A 4 -6.74 9.69 -20.63
CA SER A 4 -6.26 8.32 -20.85
C SER A 4 -5.87 7.68 -19.51
N SER A 5 -6.17 6.40 -19.33
CA SER A 5 -5.76 5.62 -18.15
C SER A 5 -4.25 5.75 -17.91
N LYS A 6 -3.84 5.90 -16.64
CA LYS A 6 -2.43 5.86 -16.22
C LYS A 6 -1.75 4.54 -16.58
N TYR A 7 -2.51 3.47 -16.78
CA TYR A 7 -2.02 2.15 -17.16
C TYR A 7 -2.00 1.90 -18.67
N SER A 8 -2.05 2.95 -19.50
CA SER A 8 -2.14 2.82 -20.96
C SER A 8 -0.98 2.05 -21.59
N ASP A 9 0.16 1.95 -20.92
CA ASP A 9 1.35 1.22 -21.40
C ASP A 9 1.33 -0.28 -21.08
N PHE A 10 0.27 -0.77 -20.42
CA PHE A 10 0.16 -2.14 -19.94
C PHE A 10 -1.04 -2.88 -20.54
N ASP A 11 -0.84 -4.18 -20.74
CA ASP A 11 -1.93 -5.16 -20.86
C ASP A 11 -2.30 -5.67 -19.47
N GLN A 12 -3.60 -5.79 -19.21
CA GLN A 12 -4.11 -6.07 -17.87
C GLN A 12 -4.86 -7.41 -17.83
N LYS A 13 -4.73 -8.12 -16.72
CA LYS A 13 -5.52 -9.33 -16.43
C LYS A 13 -5.84 -9.43 -14.95
N ASP A 14 -7.12 -9.53 -14.63
CA ASP A 14 -7.57 -9.86 -13.29
C ASP A 14 -7.50 -11.37 -13.03
N VAL A 15 -6.99 -11.73 -11.85
CA VAL A 15 -6.87 -13.10 -11.38
C VAL A 15 -7.31 -13.18 -9.92
N VAL A 16 -8.20 -14.11 -9.60
CA VAL A 16 -8.59 -14.42 -8.22
C VAL A 16 -7.48 -15.21 -7.56
N TYR A 17 -6.96 -14.75 -6.42
CA TYR A 17 -5.92 -15.44 -5.67
C TYR A 17 -6.45 -16.08 -4.37
N LYS A 18 -7.62 -15.64 -3.90
CA LYS A 18 -8.26 -16.14 -2.68
C LYS A 18 -9.77 -15.96 -2.75
N ILE A 19 -10.53 -16.82 -2.07
CA ILE A 19 -11.98 -16.70 -1.90
C ILE A 19 -12.29 -16.78 -0.41
N VAL A 20 -13.09 -15.85 0.11
CA VAL A 20 -13.53 -15.82 1.51
C VAL A 20 -15.03 -15.59 1.53
N ASN A 21 -15.81 -16.48 2.16
CA ASN A 21 -17.28 -16.39 2.21
C ASN A 21 -17.91 -16.11 0.84
N ASP A 22 -17.49 -16.89 -0.18
CA ASP A 22 -17.92 -16.76 -1.57
C ASP A 22 -17.58 -15.41 -2.25
N GLN A 23 -16.78 -14.55 -1.59
CA GLN A 23 -16.26 -13.32 -2.15
C GLN A 23 -14.85 -13.55 -2.70
N ASP A 24 -14.70 -13.28 -4.00
CA ASP A 24 -13.40 -13.29 -4.66
C ASP A 24 -12.51 -12.14 -4.16
N ILE A 25 -11.26 -12.47 -3.87
CA ILE A 25 -10.19 -11.50 -3.65
C ILE A 25 -9.20 -11.68 -4.80
N SER A 26 -9.06 -10.62 -5.61
CA SER A 26 -8.35 -10.65 -6.87
C SER A 26 -7.17 -9.68 -6.90
N ALA A 27 -6.23 -9.97 -7.79
CA ALA A 27 -5.14 -9.09 -8.18
C ALA A 27 -5.19 -8.81 -9.67
N THR A 28 -4.78 -7.61 -10.08
CA THR A 28 -4.54 -7.27 -11.48
C THR A 28 -3.06 -7.45 -11.77
N ILE A 29 -2.76 -8.20 -12.83
CA ILE A 29 -1.43 -8.30 -13.41
C ILE A 29 -1.37 -7.31 -14.58
N LEU A 30 -0.37 -6.44 -14.58
CA LEU A 30 -0.09 -5.45 -15.61
C LEU A 30 1.26 -5.77 -16.26
N VAL A 31 1.22 -6.15 -17.53
CA VAL A 31 2.40 -6.51 -18.34
C VAL A 31 2.66 -5.38 -19.35
N PRO A 32 3.86 -4.77 -19.40
CA PRO A 32 4.16 -3.73 -20.38
C PRO A 32 3.91 -4.21 -21.82
N ARG A 33 3.20 -3.44 -22.64
CA ARG A 33 2.78 -3.84 -24.01
C ARG A 33 3.92 -4.16 -24.96
N ASN A 34 5.05 -3.48 -24.79
CA ASN A 34 6.23 -3.63 -25.64
C ASN A 34 7.31 -4.51 -24.97
N ILE A 35 6.93 -5.32 -23.97
CA ILE A 35 7.84 -6.21 -23.27
C ILE A 35 8.46 -7.24 -24.22
N THR A 36 9.77 -7.46 -24.10
CA THR A 36 10.48 -8.47 -24.88
C THR A 36 10.61 -9.79 -24.09
N PRO A 37 10.76 -10.95 -24.75
CA PRO A 37 11.03 -12.20 -24.07
C PRO A 37 12.26 -12.10 -23.16
N GLY A 38 12.16 -12.66 -21.96
CA GLY A 38 13.19 -12.55 -20.93
C GLY A 38 12.61 -12.54 -19.53
N LYS A 39 13.50 -12.39 -18.57
CA LYS A 39 13.19 -12.34 -17.14
C LYS A 39 13.10 -10.88 -16.68
N HIS A 40 11.97 -10.47 -16.11
CA HIS A 40 11.64 -9.08 -15.79
C HIS A 40 11.35 -8.90 -14.30
N PRO A 41 11.76 -7.78 -13.67
CA PRO A 41 11.54 -7.57 -12.25
C PRO A 41 10.05 -7.40 -11.91
N LEU A 42 9.72 -7.58 -10.63
CA LEU A 42 8.35 -7.45 -10.12
C LEU A 42 8.20 -6.13 -9.35
N LEU A 43 7.15 -5.36 -9.65
CA LEU A 43 6.65 -4.29 -8.79
C LEU A 43 5.28 -4.72 -8.24
N VAL A 44 5.16 -4.83 -6.92
CA VAL A 44 3.87 -5.01 -6.24
C VAL A 44 3.41 -3.67 -5.70
N HIS A 45 2.19 -3.26 -6.04
CA HIS A 45 1.56 -2.05 -5.51
C HIS A 45 0.37 -2.42 -4.62
N PHE A 46 0.33 -1.86 -3.42
CA PHE A 46 -0.83 -1.94 -2.53
C PHE A 46 -1.55 -0.59 -2.49
N HIS A 47 -2.86 -0.58 -2.71
CA HIS A 47 -3.64 0.65 -2.67
C HIS A 47 -3.81 1.17 -1.23
N GLY A 48 -4.00 2.49 -1.11
CA GLY A 48 -4.33 3.17 0.16
C GLY A 48 -5.80 3.11 0.54
N GLY A 49 -6.23 4.01 1.44
CA GLY A 49 -7.63 4.15 1.86
C GLY A 49 -7.91 3.70 3.30
N PHE A 50 -6.96 3.87 4.22
CA PHE A 50 -7.10 3.48 5.65
C PHE A 50 -7.43 2.00 5.89
N LEU A 51 -7.19 1.14 4.89
CA LEU A 51 -7.72 -0.22 4.83
C LEU A 51 -9.26 -0.29 4.88
N ILE A 52 -9.98 0.83 4.79
CA ILE A 52 -11.45 0.92 4.88
C ILE A 52 -12.10 1.00 3.49
N CYS A 53 -11.41 1.62 2.53
CA CYS A 53 -11.86 1.81 1.16
C CYS A 53 -10.71 1.73 0.15
N GLY A 54 -11.02 1.98 -1.12
CA GLY A 54 -10.05 1.90 -2.22
C GLY A 54 -10.24 0.63 -3.05
N SER A 55 -9.44 0.52 -4.11
CA SER A 55 -9.37 -0.67 -4.95
C SER A 55 -8.02 -0.73 -5.65
N LYS A 56 -7.62 -1.94 -6.07
CA LYS A 56 -6.35 -2.28 -6.72
C LYS A 56 -6.02 -1.47 -7.98
N LEU A 57 -7.00 -0.86 -8.65
CA LEU A 57 -6.79 -0.03 -9.84
C LEU A 57 -7.35 1.39 -9.70
N TYR A 58 -7.54 1.90 -8.48
CA TYR A 58 -8.00 3.28 -8.28
C TYR A 58 -6.90 4.29 -8.68
N GLU A 59 -6.92 4.71 -9.94
CA GLU A 59 -5.86 5.49 -10.59
C GLU A 59 -5.59 6.84 -9.93
N GLU A 60 -6.58 7.49 -9.34
CA GLU A 60 -6.37 8.80 -8.70
C GLU A 60 -5.37 8.71 -7.53
N TRP A 61 -5.25 7.55 -6.89
CA TRP A 61 -4.33 7.33 -5.77
C TRP A 61 -3.01 6.69 -6.18
N HIS A 62 -3.00 5.82 -7.19
CA HIS A 62 -1.75 5.22 -7.64
C HIS A 62 -0.87 6.30 -8.26
N ALA A 63 0.24 6.63 -7.59
CA ALA A 63 1.09 7.73 -8.01
C ALA A 63 1.62 7.52 -9.44
N THR A 64 1.48 8.55 -10.29
CA THR A 64 1.84 8.42 -11.72
C THR A 64 3.29 7.97 -11.92
N TRP A 65 4.20 8.48 -11.09
CA TRP A 65 5.63 8.16 -11.21
C TRP A 65 5.98 6.70 -10.88
N THR A 66 5.25 6.00 -10.01
CA THR A 66 5.52 4.58 -9.71
C THR A 66 5.06 3.67 -10.87
N ILE A 67 3.96 4.03 -11.53
CA ILE A 67 3.50 3.36 -12.75
C ILE A 67 4.50 3.57 -13.90
N GLN A 68 4.96 4.81 -14.08
CA GLN A 68 6.01 5.14 -15.05
C GLN A 68 7.31 4.40 -14.75
N LEU A 69 7.69 4.26 -13.48
CA LEU A 69 8.86 3.49 -13.08
C LEU A 69 8.73 2.02 -13.48
N ALA A 70 7.57 1.39 -13.25
CA ALA A 70 7.32 0.03 -13.71
C ALA A 70 7.46 -0.09 -15.23
N ALA A 71 6.90 0.85 -15.99
CA ALA A 71 7.00 0.86 -17.45
C ALA A 71 8.46 1.05 -17.91
N GLN A 72 9.19 2.01 -17.35
CA GLN A 72 10.58 2.29 -17.69
C GLN A 72 11.49 1.08 -17.42
N LYS A 73 11.22 0.33 -16.35
CA LYS A 73 12.00 -0.85 -15.96
C LYS A 73 11.52 -2.16 -16.60
N ASN A 74 10.50 -2.09 -17.47
CA ASN A 74 9.78 -3.25 -18.00
C ASN A 74 9.34 -4.23 -16.90
N ALA A 75 9.02 -3.70 -15.71
CA ALA A 75 8.61 -4.51 -14.59
C ALA A 75 7.18 -5.04 -14.80
N ILE A 76 6.95 -6.27 -14.36
CA ILE A 76 5.59 -6.77 -14.19
C ILE A 76 5.01 -6.06 -12.98
N LEU A 77 3.95 -5.30 -13.16
CA LEU A 77 3.24 -4.62 -12.08
C LEU A 77 2.07 -5.50 -11.61
N VAL A 78 1.93 -5.70 -10.31
CA VAL A 78 0.83 -6.49 -9.73
C VAL A 78 0.17 -5.70 -8.62
N THR A 79 -1.15 -5.57 -8.67
CA THR A 79 -1.93 -4.82 -7.67
C THR A 79 -3.02 -5.73 -7.08
N PRO A 80 -3.00 -6.10 -5.79
CA PRO A 80 -4.05 -6.90 -5.18
C PRO A 80 -5.09 -6.04 -4.47
N ASN A 81 -6.36 -6.49 -4.52
CA ASN A 81 -7.32 -6.16 -3.48
C ASN A 81 -7.03 -7.01 -2.25
N TYR A 82 -7.51 -6.55 -1.10
CA TYR A 82 -7.49 -7.25 0.17
C TYR A 82 -8.79 -6.91 0.91
N ARG A 83 -9.19 -7.67 1.94
CA ARG A 83 -10.41 -7.33 2.68
C ARG A 83 -10.28 -5.97 3.38
N LEU A 84 -11.38 -5.23 3.45
CA LEU A 84 -11.43 -3.89 4.02
C LEU A 84 -12.08 -3.89 5.39
N LEU A 85 -11.63 -2.98 6.24
CA LEU A 85 -12.24 -2.64 7.52
C LEU A 85 -13.59 -1.92 7.29
N PRO A 86 -14.54 -2.02 8.24
CA PRO A 86 -14.52 -2.84 9.45
C PRO A 86 -15.06 -4.27 9.26
N GLU A 87 -15.47 -4.66 8.05
CA GLU A 87 -15.92 -6.03 7.75
C GLU A 87 -14.84 -7.08 8.03
N ALA A 88 -13.58 -6.73 7.77
CA ALA A 88 -12.41 -7.43 8.27
C ALA A 88 -11.70 -6.61 9.37
N ASN A 89 -10.75 -7.24 10.06
CA ASN A 89 -9.79 -6.56 10.93
C ASN A 89 -8.36 -6.59 10.35
N GLY A 90 -7.42 -5.87 10.99
CA GLY A 90 -6.04 -5.79 10.51
C GLY A 90 -5.30 -7.13 10.43
N ARG A 91 -5.65 -8.12 11.27
CA ARG A 91 -5.05 -9.46 11.16
C ARG A 91 -5.56 -10.18 9.91
N GLU A 92 -6.85 -10.09 9.65
CA GLU A 92 -7.46 -10.68 8.46
C GLU A 92 -6.93 -10.07 7.16
N VAL A 93 -6.68 -8.75 7.14
CA VAL A 93 -5.98 -8.08 6.05
C VAL A 93 -4.60 -8.70 5.86
N LEU A 94 -3.81 -8.85 6.92
CA LEU A 94 -2.46 -9.44 6.82
C LEU A 94 -2.47 -10.92 6.41
N ASP A 95 -3.49 -11.67 6.80
CA ASP A 95 -3.69 -13.05 6.34
C ASP A 95 -3.97 -13.08 4.83
N ASP A 96 -4.73 -12.11 4.28
CA ASP A 96 -4.92 -11.97 2.83
C ASP A 96 -3.60 -11.62 2.13
N ILE A 97 -2.79 -10.74 2.71
CA ILE A 97 -1.46 -10.40 2.18
C ILE A 97 -0.52 -11.61 2.20
N ASN A 98 -0.58 -12.45 3.23
CA ASN A 98 0.17 -13.70 3.28
C ASN A 98 -0.22 -14.67 2.15
N ASP A 99 -1.51 -14.82 1.90
CA ASP A 99 -2.01 -15.67 0.81
C ASP A 99 -1.66 -15.08 -0.56
N PHE A 100 -1.71 -13.76 -0.71
CA PHE A 100 -1.23 -13.06 -1.89
C PHE A 100 0.25 -13.35 -2.16
N TRP A 101 1.14 -13.23 -1.16
CA TRP A 101 2.56 -13.55 -1.36
C TRP A 101 2.82 -15.02 -1.67
N SER A 102 1.99 -15.92 -1.14
CA SER A 102 2.02 -17.34 -1.51
C SER A 102 1.61 -17.54 -2.97
N TRP A 103 0.58 -16.84 -3.44
CA TRP A 103 0.15 -16.84 -4.83
C TRP A 103 1.20 -16.22 -5.77
N VAL A 104 1.86 -15.12 -5.38
CA VAL A 104 2.95 -14.49 -6.13
C VAL A 104 4.07 -15.50 -6.42
N LYS A 105 4.42 -16.35 -5.45
CA LYS A 105 5.48 -17.35 -5.65
C LYS A 105 5.04 -18.55 -6.48
N THR A 106 3.79 -18.99 -6.33
CA THR A 106 3.34 -20.28 -6.84
C THR A 106 2.59 -20.19 -8.16
N SER A 107 1.88 -19.10 -8.40
CA SER A 107 0.89 -18.98 -9.48
C SER A 107 1.20 -17.84 -10.45
N LEU A 108 1.64 -16.68 -9.95
CA LEU A 108 1.94 -15.49 -10.78
C LEU A 108 2.86 -15.80 -11.98
N PRO A 109 3.96 -16.58 -11.86
CA PRO A 109 4.81 -16.88 -13.02
C PRO A 109 4.07 -17.55 -14.17
N SER A 110 3.14 -18.45 -13.84
CA SER A 110 2.32 -19.11 -14.86
C SER A 110 1.28 -18.18 -15.48
N GLU A 111 0.74 -17.24 -14.71
CA GLU A 111 -0.22 -16.25 -15.22
C GLU A 111 0.44 -15.24 -16.16
N VAL A 112 1.65 -14.77 -15.82
CA VAL A 112 2.45 -13.88 -16.68
C VAL A 112 2.83 -14.57 -17.99
N ALA A 113 3.26 -15.83 -17.94
CA ALA A 113 3.62 -16.59 -19.14
C ALA A 113 2.43 -16.81 -20.09
N LYS A 114 1.18 -16.80 -19.59
CA LYS A 114 -0.04 -16.86 -20.40
C LYS A 114 -0.35 -15.51 -21.07
N MET A 115 0.03 -14.40 -20.45
CA MET A 115 -0.21 -13.05 -21.00
C MET A 115 0.80 -12.69 -22.07
N ALA A 116 2.07 -13.02 -21.89
CA ALA A 116 3.14 -12.66 -22.83
C ALA A 116 4.11 -13.83 -23.05
N LYS A 117 4.22 -14.26 -24.32
CA LYS A 117 5.02 -15.42 -24.70
C LYS A 117 6.51 -15.18 -24.44
N GLY A 118 7.12 -16.06 -23.64
CA GLY A 118 8.55 -16.01 -23.32
C GLY A 118 8.92 -14.94 -22.29
N VAL A 119 7.93 -14.34 -21.62
CA VAL A 119 8.13 -13.44 -20.49
C VAL A 119 8.07 -14.25 -19.19
N GLU A 120 9.08 -14.04 -18.34
CA GLU A 120 9.17 -14.61 -17.00
C GLU A 120 9.24 -13.49 -15.98
N VAL A 121 8.43 -13.57 -14.92
CA VAL A 121 8.52 -12.63 -13.79
C VAL A 121 9.58 -13.08 -12.79
N ASP A 122 10.43 -12.15 -12.37
CA ASP A 122 11.47 -12.36 -11.37
C ASP A 122 10.96 -12.01 -9.97
N THR A 123 10.31 -12.98 -9.33
CA THR A 123 9.85 -12.83 -7.94
C THR A 123 11.00 -12.76 -6.92
N THR A 124 12.27 -12.85 -7.35
CA THR A 124 13.45 -12.66 -6.49
C THR A 124 14.02 -11.24 -6.55
N ASN A 125 13.53 -10.42 -7.48
CA ASN A 125 13.83 -9.00 -7.64
C ASN A 125 12.53 -8.20 -7.56
N THR A 126 11.98 -8.13 -6.35
CA THR A 126 10.69 -7.51 -6.08
C THR A 126 10.88 -6.13 -5.44
N LEU A 127 10.23 -5.12 -6.01
CA LEU A 127 9.94 -3.84 -5.39
C LEU A 127 8.51 -3.87 -4.87
N VAL A 128 8.29 -3.36 -3.67
CA VAL A 128 6.94 -3.20 -3.12
C VAL A 128 6.70 -1.72 -2.87
N ALA A 129 5.55 -1.22 -3.31
CA ALA A 129 5.17 0.18 -3.17
C ALA A 129 3.73 0.31 -2.67
N GLY A 130 3.39 1.46 -2.11
CA GLY A 130 2.02 1.81 -1.81
C GLY A 130 1.88 3.15 -1.12
N GLU A 131 0.70 3.71 -1.25
CA GLU A 131 0.29 4.99 -0.68
C GLU A 131 -0.53 4.79 0.60
N SER A 132 -0.27 5.57 1.64
CA SER A 132 -1.08 5.57 2.87
C SER A 132 -1.15 4.19 3.54
N ALA A 133 -2.33 3.61 3.70
CA ALA A 133 -2.51 2.23 4.13
C ALA A 133 -1.74 1.21 3.25
N GLY A 134 -1.58 1.48 1.96
CA GLY A 134 -0.75 0.70 1.05
C GLY A 134 0.73 0.77 1.37
N GLY A 135 1.23 1.94 1.81
CA GLY A 135 2.59 2.11 2.31
C GLY A 135 2.83 1.32 3.60
N TYR A 136 1.82 1.24 4.47
CA TYR A 136 1.81 0.33 5.61
C TYR A 136 1.90 -1.14 5.17
N LEU A 137 1.09 -1.59 4.21
CA LEU A 137 1.13 -2.97 3.70
C LEU A 137 2.44 -3.30 2.97
N ALA A 138 3.05 -2.32 2.30
CA ALA A 138 4.33 -2.47 1.63
C ALA A 138 5.45 -2.75 2.65
N ILE A 139 5.51 -1.96 3.73
CA ILE A 139 6.44 -2.18 4.83
C ILE A 139 6.13 -3.51 5.53
N GLN A 140 4.88 -3.79 5.88
CA GLN A 140 4.50 -5.05 6.53
C GLN A 140 4.89 -6.27 5.70
N SER A 141 4.70 -6.20 4.39
CA SER A 141 5.12 -7.26 3.47
C SER A 141 6.62 -7.55 3.58
N SER A 142 7.44 -6.50 3.69
CA SER A 142 8.89 -6.67 3.82
C SER A 142 9.31 -7.25 5.17
N LEU A 143 8.61 -6.94 6.25
CA LEU A 143 8.93 -7.39 7.60
C LEU A 143 8.43 -8.81 7.86
N LEU A 144 7.23 -9.14 7.38
CA LEU A 144 6.54 -10.40 7.66
C LEU A 144 6.80 -11.49 6.61
N HIS A 145 7.26 -11.12 5.41
CA HIS A 145 7.58 -12.07 4.34
C HIS A 145 9.03 -11.93 3.86
N PRO A 146 10.05 -12.17 4.70
CA PRO A 146 11.45 -12.04 4.33
C PRO A 146 11.87 -12.97 3.18
N SER A 147 11.07 -13.98 2.84
CA SER A 147 11.30 -14.89 1.71
C SER A 147 10.64 -14.44 0.40
N ALA A 148 9.95 -13.29 0.36
CA ALA A 148 9.20 -12.79 -0.81
C ALA A 148 10.08 -12.15 -1.91
N GLY A 149 11.41 -12.21 -1.77
CA GLY A 149 12.32 -11.62 -2.76
C GLY A 149 12.31 -10.09 -2.81
N ILE A 150 11.77 -9.44 -1.78
CA ILE A 150 11.68 -7.98 -1.67
C ILE A 150 13.08 -7.41 -1.48
N LYS A 151 13.52 -6.59 -2.44
CA LYS A 151 14.82 -5.92 -2.44
C LYS A 151 14.74 -4.47 -1.96
N ALA A 152 13.63 -3.82 -2.24
CA ALA A 152 13.35 -2.47 -1.82
C ALA A 152 11.86 -2.25 -1.58
N VAL A 153 11.55 -1.26 -0.76
CA VAL A 153 10.19 -0.83 -0.42
C VAL A 153 10.07 0.67 -0.60
N ILE A 154 8.99 1.12 -1.24
CA ILE A 154 8.56 2.50 -1.28
C ILE A 154 7.30 2.62 -0.39
N SER A 155 7.34 3.49 0.61
CA SER A 155 6.17 3.81 1.42
C SER A 155 5.88 5.29 1.31
N GLN A 156 4.81 5.63 0.60
CA GLN A 156 4.33 7.00 0.43
C GLN A 156 3.32 7.32 1.53
N TYR A 157 3.66 8.27 2.41
CA TYR A 157 2.86 8.75 3.57
C TYR A 157 2.16 7.62 4.34
N GLY A 158 2.93 6.56 4.59
CA GLY A 158 2.42 5.34 5.20
C GLY A 158 1.99 5.52 6.65
N MET A 159 1.00 4.75 7.07
CA MET A 159 0.52 4.66 8.46
C MET A 159 1.49 3.84 9.34
N LEU A 160 2.77 4.24 9.35
CA LEU A 160 3.88 3.41 9.84
C LEU A 160 3.97 3.33 11.37
N ASP A 161 3.54 4.38 12.07
CA ASP A 161 3.16 4.32 13.48
C ASP A 161 1.68 4.70 13.59
N ASN A 162 0.85 3.66 13.61
CA ASN A 162 -0.60 3.77 13.72
C ASN A 162 -1.08 3.81 15.19
N LYS A 163 -0.16 3.92 16.17
CA LYS A 163 -0.48 4.02 17.59
C LYS A 163 -0.43 5.47 18.11
N ILE A 164 0.00 6.41 17.28
CA ILE A 164 0.03 7.84 17.64
C ILE A 164 -1.36 8.35 18.06
N PRO A 165 -1.45 9.38 18.92
CA PRO A 165 -2.71 9.95 19.39
C PRO A 165 -3.70 10.31 18.27
N HIS A 166 -3.21 10.64 17.08
CA HIS A 166 -4.04 10.93 15.92
C HIS A 166 -4.98 9.77 15.56
N PHE A 167 -4.60 8.50 15.77
CA PHE A 167 -5.48 7.36 15.49
C PHE A 167 -6.22 6.84 16.74
N THR A 168 -5.69 7.10 17.93
CA THR A 168 -6.08 6.43 19.18
C THR A 168 -6.81 7.30 20.19
N GLN A 169 -6.82 8.62 20.00
CA GLN A 169 -7.46 9.54 20.93
C GLN A 169 -8.54 10.36 20.25
N LYS A 170 -9.69 10.48 20.90
CA LYS A 170 -10.75 11.38 20.48
C LYS A 170 -10.27 12.82 20.52
N GLY A 171 -10.58 13.60 19.48
CA GLY A 171 -10.26 15.02 19.44
C GLY A 171 -10.73 15.71 18.18
N GLN A 172 -10.62 17.04 18.17
CA GLN A 172 -10.84 17.80 16.94
C GLN A 172 -9.70 17.54 15.94
N LYS A 173 -10.04 17.03 14.76
CA LYS A 173 -9.07 16.74 13.69
C LYS A 173 -9.63 17.25 12.37
N HIS A 174 -8.86 18.10 11.70
CA HIS A 174 -9.17 18.57 10.37
C HIS A 174 -8.55 17.59 9.38
N MET A 175 -9.37 16.79 8.71
CA MET A 175 -8.91 15.72 7.83
C MET A 175 -9.22 16.09 6.38
N ALA A 176 -8.22 16.58 5.64
CA ALA A 176 -8.36 17.03 4.25
C ALA A 176 -9.57 17.95 4.01
N GLY A 177 -9.83 18.87 4.93
CA GLY A 177 -10.95 19.82 4.86
C GLY A 177 -12.32 19.26 5.26
N ALA A 178 -12.42 17.98 5.61
CA ALA A 178 -13.66 17.40 6.14
C ALA A 178 -14.03 18.03 7.50
N PRO A 179 -15.33 18.27 7.76
CA PRO A 179 -15.77 18.73 9.07
C PRO A 179 -15.61 17.63 10.12
N GLN A 180 -15.70 18.03 11.39
CA GLN A 180 -15.82 17.08 12.49
C GLN A 180 -17.13 16.28 12.34
N GLN A 181 -17.02 14.96 12.26
CA GLN A 181 -18.15 14.03 12.17
C GLN A 181 -18.65 13.66 13.58
N PRO A 182 -19.95 13.35 13.71
CA PRO A 182 -20.47 12.77 14.94
C PRO A 182 -19.93 11.34 15.11
N GLU A 183 -19.62 10.98 16.36
CA GLU A 183 -19.14 9.63 16.69
C GLU A 183 -20.21 8.56 16.41
N SER A 184 -21.49 8.92 16.43
CA SER A 184 -22.59 8.01 16.10
C SER A 184 -22.52 7.46 14.68
N GLU A 185 -21.88 8.13 13.72
CA GLU A 185 -21.66 7.58 12.37
C GLU A 185 -20.90 6.25 12.41
N VAL A 186 -20.00 6.09 13.39
CA VAL A 186 -19.27 4.84 13.59
C VAL A 186 -20.19 3.77 14.16
N ASP A 187 -21.02 4.13 15.14
CA ASP A 187 -21.96 3.20 15.79
C ASP A 187 -23.08 2.75 14.85
N ASP A 188 -23.67 3.68 14.11
CA ASP A 188 -24.75 3.43 13.16
C ASP A 188 -24.27 2.48 12.05
N TYR A 189 -23.06 2.73 11.53
CA TYR A 189 -22.44 1.83 10.56
C TYR A 189 -22.28 0.40 11.10
N LEU A 190 -21.77 0.25 12.33
CA LEU A 190 -21.56 -1.06 12.95
C LEU A 190 -22.88 -1.78 13.25
N GLN A 191 -23.95 -1.04 13.54
CA GLN A 191 -25.29 -1.61 13.73
C GLN A 191 -25.87 -2.17 12.42
N ASP A 192 -25.63 -1.47 11.31
CA ASP A 192 -26.14 -1.86 9.99
C ASP A 192 -25.26 -2.88 9.26
N MET A 193 -24.00 -3.04 9.69
CA MET A 193 -23.05 -3.97 9.07
C MET A 193 -23.54 -5.41 9.15
N GLN A 194 -23.64 -6.06 7.99
CA GLN A 194 -24.05 -7.46 7.93
C GLN A 194 -22.94 -8.37 8.45
N LYS A 195 -23.28 -9.25 9.40
CA LYS A 195 -22.34 -10.21 9.95
C LYS A 195 -21.81 -11.15 8.85
N GLY A 196 -20.49 -11.22 8.72
CA GLY A 196 -19.82 -12.06 7.74
C GLY A 196 -19.76 -11.46 6.34
N ALA A 197 -20.23 -10.21 6.16
CA ALA A 197 -19.96 -9.44 4.95
C ALA A 197 -18.46 -9.37 4.69
N VAL A 198 -18.09 -9.40 3.42
CA VAL A 198 -16.72 -9.27 2.97
C VAL A 198 -16.70 -8.15 1.95
N ARG A 199 -15.86 -7.14 2.20
CA ARG A 199 -15.62 -6.07 1.25
C ARG A 199 -14.17 -6.07 0.85
N THR A 200 -13.90 -6.04 -0.44
CA THR A 200 -12.53 -6.07 -1.00
C THR A 200 -12.19 -4.81 -1.78
N GLU A 201 -13.19 -4.01 -2.10
CA GLU A 201 -13.04 -2.72 -2.77
C GLU A 201 -14.24 -1.83 -2.50
N THR A 202 -14.04 -0.52 -2.51
CA THR A 202 -15.10 0.48 -2.35
C THR A 202 -14.64 1.81 -2.91
N HIS A 203 -15.54 2.55 -3.55
CA HIS A 203 -15.20 3.89 -4.00
C HIS A 203 -14.88 4.77 -2.78
N PRO A 204 -13.78 5.56 -2.78
CA PRO A 204 -13.36 6.30 -1.59
C PRO A 204 -14.41 7.20 -0.95
N TRP A 205 -15.18 7.93 -1.78
CA TRP A 205 -16.25 8.82 -1.33
C TRP A 205 -17.37 8.14 -0.55
N GLU A 206 -17.61 6.84 -0.75
CA GLU A 206 -18.66 6.10 -0.04
C GLU A 206 -18.31 5.89 1.44
N MET A 207 -17.02 5.77 1.75
CA MET A 207 -16.53 5.54 3.12
C MET A 207 -15.82 6.76 3.71
N TRP A 208 -15.73 7.87 2.98
CA TRP A 208 -14.94 9.03 3.38
C TRP A 208 -15.34 9.59 4.75
N LEU A 209 -16.64 9.81 4.97
CA LEU A 209 -17.12 10.34 6.25
C LEU A 209 -16.97 9.33 7.38
N PHE A 210 -17.13 8.02 7.10
CA PHE A 210 -16.89 6.98 8.09
C PHE A 210 -15.41 6.92 8.52
N ILE A 211 -14.46 7.09 7.59
CA ILE A 211 -13.02 7.21 7.90
C ILE A 211 -12.78 8.42 8.80
N CYS A 212 -13.32 9.59 8.43
CA CYS A 212 -13.19 10.79 9.24
C CYS A 212 -13.75 10.58 10.65
N ALA A 213 -14.97 10.05 10.78
CA ALA A 213 -15.61 9.77 12.06
C ALA A 213 -14.79 8.80 12.92
N THR A 214 -14.30 7.71 12.32
CA THR A 214 -13.46 6.70 12.97
C THR A 214 -12.19 7.31 13.56
N VAL A 215 -11.43 8.03 12.75
CA VAL A 215 -10.16 8.63 13.17
C VAL A 215 -10.43 9.75 14.17
N GLN A 216 -11.37 10.65 13.92
CA GLN A 216 -11.74 11.73 14.83
C GLN A 216 -12.22 11.26 16.20
N ALA A 217 -12.96 10.14 16.26
CA ALA A 217 -13.37 9.50 17.50
C ALA A 217 -12.21 8.79 18.23
N GLY A 218 -11.05 8.59 17.57
CA GLY A 218 -9.92 7.85 18.14
C GLY A 218 -10.15 6.34 18.17
N ARG A 219 -11.05 5.84 17.31
CA ARG A 219 -11.54 4.45 17.32
C ARG A 219 -10.89 3.59 16.24
N TYR A 220 -9.86 4.09 15.54
CA TYR A 220 -9.25 3.36 14.43
C TYR A 220 -8.71 1.99 14.83
N LEU A 221 -8.14 1.86 16.04
CA LEU A 221 -7.65 0.58 16.55
C LEU A 221 -8.75 -0.40 16.96
N GLU A 222 -10.01 0.03 17.09
CA GLU A 222 -11.13 -0.92 17.24
C GLU A 222 -11.29 -1.81 16.00
N PHE A 223 -10.95 -1.28 14.82
CA PHE A 223 -11.07 -1.98 13.54
C PHE A 223 -9.75 -2.60 13.09
N LEU A 224 -8.67 -1.83 13.16
CA LEU A 224 -7.35 -2.36 12.83
C LEU A 224 -6.95 -3.48 13.80
N GLY A 225 -7.31 -3.35 15.08
CA GLY A 225 -6.89 -4.24 16.16
C GLY A 225 -5.52 -3.89 16.74
N ASP A 226 -5.23 -4.50 17.89
CA ASP A 226 -3.96 -4.39 18.64
C ASP A 226 -3.28 -5.77 18.77
N GLY A 227 -3.40 -6.57 17.72
CA GLY A 227 -2.84 -7.92 17.67
C GLY A 227 -1.35 -7.90 17.33
N VAL A 228 -0.60 -8.88 17.84
CA VAL A 228 0.79 -9.12 17.43
C VAL A 228 0.87 -9.23 15.91
N GLY A 229 1.76 -8.47 15.29
CA GLY A 229 1.95 -8.42 13.84
C GLY A 229 1.25 -7.26 13.14
N VAL A 230 0.29 -6.59 13.78
CA VAL A 230 -0.53 -5.53 13.12
C VAL A 230 0.19 -4.18 13.06
N HIS A 231 1.12 -3.90 13.97
CA HIS A 231 1.83 -2.62 14.00
C HIS A 231 3.20 -2.73 13.35
N ALA A 232 3.39 -2.08 12.20
CA ALA A 232 4.66 -2.09 11.48
C ALA A 232 5.84 -1.62 12.34
N ILE A 233 5.61 -0.59 13.17
CA ILE A 233 6.60 -0.08 14.12
C ILE A 233 7.02 -1.14 15.16
N ASP A 234 6.15 -2.06 15.57
CA ASP A 234 6.51 -3.12 16.52
C ASP A 234 7.24 -4.26 15.83
N ASN A 235 6.81 -4.60 14.62
CA ASN A 235 7.45 -5.65 13.81
C ASN A 235 8.89 -5.32 13.41
N LEU A 236 9.28 -4.04 13.41
CA LEU A 236 10.68 -3.64 13.23
C LEU A 236 11.61 -4.29 14.26
N GLU A 237 11.19 -4.49 15.51
CA GLU A 237 12.06 -5.11 16.52
C GLU A 237 12.26 -6.61 16.30
N ALA A 238 11.23 -7.26 15.73
CA ALA A 238 11.24 -8.70 15.47
C ALA A 238 11.87 -9.07 14.12
N ALA A 239 11.98 -8.12 13.19
CA ALA A 239 12.57 -8.35 11.89
C ALA A 239 14.08 -8.63 12.02
N GLU A 240 14.56 -9.70 11.39
CA GLU A 240 16.02 -9.96 11.29
C GLU A 240 16.71 -9.00 10.33
N ARG A 241 15.98 -8.57 9.30
CA ARG A 241 16.49 -7.70 8.24
C ARG A 241 15.36 -6.88 7.66
N VAL A 242 15.68 -5.64 7.30
CA VAL A 242 14.79 -4.75 6.56
C VAL A 242 15.46 -4.40 5.23
N PRO A 243 14.77 -4.59 4.08
CA PRO A 243 15.32 -4.24 2.77
C PRO A 243 15.51 -2.71 2.62
N ALA A 244 16.03 -2.27 1.49
CA ALA A 244 16.19 -0.84 1.24
C ALA A 244 14.82 -0.13 1.30
N CYS A 245 14.69 0.90 2.14
CA CYS A 245 13.44 1.62 2.32
C CYS A 245 13.54 3.03 1.75
N TRP A 246 12.60 3.39 0.89
CA TRP A 246 12.34 4.78 0.52
C TRP A 246 11.01 5.20 1.15
N ILE A 247 11.10 5.98 2.22
CA ILE A 247 9.95 6.55 2.91
C ILE A 247 9.75 7.97 2.38
N ILE A 248 8.54 8.29 1.94
CA ILE A 248 8.17 9.60 1.40
C ILE A 248 7.02 10.14 2.26
N HIS A 249 7.01 11.42 2.62
CA HIS A 249 5.90 11.98 3.39
C HIS A 249 5.64 13.47 3.08
N GLY A 250 4.36 13.86 3.06
CA GLY A 250 3.93 15.25 2.96
C GLY A 250 4.02 15.95 4.31
N LYS A 251 4.58 17.16 4.36
CA LYS A 251 4.77 17.86 5.64
C LYS A 251 3.45 18.33 6.27
N GLU A 252 2.45 18.61 5.45
CA GLU A 252 1.15 19.13 5.85
C GLU A 252 0.06 18.04 5.88
N ASP A 253 0.46 16.76 5.89
CA ASP A 253 -0.44 15.62 5.91
C ASP A 253 -1.36 15.61 7.14
N SER A 254 -2.65 15.82 6.89
CA SER A 254 -3.69 15.93 7.89
C SER A 254 -4.48 14.63 8.11
N LEU A 255 -4.25 13.61 7.26
CA LEU A 255 -4.88 12.29 7.38
C LEU A 255 -3.98 11.29 8.10
N VAL A 256 -2.69 11.31 7.77
CA VAL A 256 -1.66 10.52 8.41
C VAL A 256 -0.55 11.49 8.80
N PRO A 257 -0.54 12.00 10.03
CA PRO A 257 0.48 12.96 10.43
C PRO A 257 1.89 12.43 10.22
N ILE A 258 2.79 13.29 9.75
CA ILE A 258 4.20 12.96 9.49
C ILE A 258 4.92 12.34 10.69
N GLU A 259 4.42 12.59 11.91
CA GLU A 259 4.83 11.90 13.14
C GLU A 259 4.88 10.38 12.95
N ALA A 260 3.93 9.79 12.23
CA ALA A 260 3.88 8.36 12.00
C ALA A 260 5.13 7.84 11.28
N SER A 261 5.60 8.56 10.25
CA SER A 261 6.83 8.21 9.55
C SER A 261 8.08 8.61 10.31
N ASN A 262 8.08 9.73 11.06
CA ASN A 262 9.21 10.11 11.91
C ASN A 262 9.51 9.03 12.96
N ASN A 263 8.48 8.60 13.70
CA ASN A 263 8.62 7.57 14.73
C ASN A 263 9.16 6.25 14.14
N PHE A 264 8.63 5.84 12.99
CA PHE A 264 9.09 4.63 12.30
C PHE A 264 10.54 4.76 11.81
N VAL A 265 10.90 5.87 11.17
CA VAL A 265 12.26 6.13 10.66
C VAL A 265 13.27 6.16 11.79
N ASP A 266 12.95 6.79 12.92
CA ASP A 266 13.82 6.85 14.08
C ASP A 266 14.01 5.45 14.68
N LYS A 267 12.94 4.67 14.80
CA LYS A 267 13.02 3.28 15.28
C LYS A 267 13.78 2.38 14.32
N LEU A 268 13.62 2.54 13.01
CA LEU A 268 14.38 1.80 12.00
C LEU A 268 15.88 2.09 12.13
N LYS A 269 16.28 3.36 12.27
CA LYS A 269 17.69 3.72 12.48
C LYS A 269 18.28 3.15 13.77
N GLN A 270 17.47 3.03 14.82
CA GLN A 270 17.91 2.47 16.11
C GLN A 270 18.06 0.95 16.07
N THR A 271 17.09 0.25 15.49
CA THR A 271 17.05 -1.23 15.46
C THR A 271 17.87 -1.83 14.32
N HIS A 272 17.91 -1.13 13.17
CA HIS A 272 18.51 -1.58 11.92
C HIS A 272 19.39 -0.48 11.30
N PRO A 273 20.47 -0.03 11.98
CA PRO A 273 21.29 1.11 11.54
C PRO A 273 21.98 0.91 10.19
N ILE A 274 22.09 -0.34 9.71
CA ILE A 274 22.70 -0.68 8.42
C ILE A 274 21.70 -0.71 7.26
N THR A 275 20.39 -0.63 7.53
CA THR A 275 19.37 -0.67 6.48
C THR A 275 19.50 0.57 5.60
N PRO A 276 19.64 0.40 4.27
CA PRO A 276 19.62 1.54 3.36
C PRO A 276 18.27 2.26 3.45
N LEU A 277 18.32 3.52 3.86
CA LEU A 277 17.12 4.34 4.05
C LEU A 277 17.27 5.66 3.28
N ARG A 278 16.28 5.94 2.43
CA ARG A 278 16.00 7.28 1.92
C ARG A 278 14.72 7.78 2.56
N TYR A 279 14.80 8.90 3.27
CA TYR A 279 13.62 9.57 3.82
C TYR A 279 13.43 10.92 3.13
N THR A 280 12.37 11.04 2.34
CA THR A 280 12.07 12.22 1.53
C THR A 280 10.84 12.92 2.10
N ILE A 281 11.00 14.17 2.52
CA ILE A 281 9.89 15.00 3.00
C ILE A 281 9.64 16.06 1.93
N GLN A 282 8.39 16.20 1.52
CA GLN A 282 7.95 17.22 0.57
C GLN A 282 6.86 18.11 1.18
N PRO A 283 6.73 19.37 0.74
CA PRO A 283 5.52 20.15 0.99
C PRO A 283 4.32 19.45 0.35
N GLY A 284 3.20 19.38 1.05
CA GLY A 284 1.97 18.78 0.55
C GLY A 284 1.11 18.13 1.63
N GLU A 285 -0.18 18.08 1.31
CA GLU A 285 -1.20 17.29 2.02
C GLU A 285 -1.07 15.79 1.69
N HIS A 286 -1.81 14.93 2.37
CA HIS A 286 -1.95 13.51 2.02
C HIS A 286 -2.25 13.33 0.53
N GLY A 287 -1.54 12.41 -0.14
CA GLY A 287 -1.72 12.18 -1.57
C GLY A 287 -1.05 13.20 -2.49
N PHE A 288 -0.18 14.09 -1.99
CA PHE A 288 0.45 15.17 -2.77
C PHE A 288 1.17 14.70 -4.04
N ASP A 289 1.63 13.45 -4.09
CA ASP A 289 2.40 12.91 -5.21
C ASP A 289 1.57 12.13 -6.24
N GLY A 290 0.25 12.05 -6.06
CA GLY A 290 -0.64 11.26 -6.92
C GLY A 290 -0.55 11.61 -8.41
N ALA A 291 -0.28 12.88 -8.73
CA ALA A 291 -0.09 13.39 -10.09
C ALA A 291 1.38 13.70 -10.46
N VAL A 292 2.31 13.48 -9.53
CA VAL A 292 3.75 13.73 -9.77
C VAL A 292 4.29 12.70 -10.76
N ASN A 293 5.09 13.17 -11.71
CA ASN A 293 5.72 12.37 -12.75
C ASN A 293 7.19 12.09 -12.39
N MET A 294 7.81 11.14 -13.10
CA MET A 294 9.23 10.78 -12.90
C MET A 294 10.22 11.90 -13.21
N ASP A 295 9.80 12.98 -13.88
CA ASP A 295 10.67 14.11 -14.19
C ASP A 295 10.86 15.08 -13.01
N GLU A 296 10.10 14.93 -11.94
CA GLU A 296 10.25 15.71 -10.72
C GLU A 296 11.60 15.39 -10.03
N ASP A 297 12.31 16.43 -9.57
CA ASP A 297 13.71 16.28 -9.15
C ASP A 297 13.89 15.32 -7.97
N TRP A 298 13.01 15.40 -6.95
CA TRP A 298 13.10 14.50 -5.79
C TRP A 298 12.78 13.04 -6.15
N VAL A 299 11.95 12.83 -7.18
CA VAL A 299 11.63 11.50 -7.73
C VAL A 299 12.84 10.96 -8.49
N LYS A 300 13.44 11.75 -9.40
CA LYS A 300 14.67 11.36 -10.12
C LYS A 300 15.76 10.92 -9.17
N GLU A 301 16.05 11.72 -8.15
CA GLU A 301 17.07 11.39 -7.16
C GLU A 301 16.75 10.11 -6.38
N GLY A 302 15.48 9.90 -6.04
CA GLY A 302 15.06 8.71 -5.32
C GLY A 302 15.09 7.46 -6.19
N CYS A 303 14.69 7.55 -7.45
CA CYS A 303 14.86 6.47 -8.43
C CYS A 303 16.34 6.14 -8.65
N ALA A 304 17.22 7.13 -8.79
CA ALA A 304 18.66 6.90 -8.90
C ALA A 304 19.26 6.25 -7.63
N TRP A 305 18.71 6.53 -6.45
CA TRP A 305 19.06 5.83 -5.23
C TRP A 305 18.54 4.38 -5.22
N LEU A 306 17.29 4.17 -5.67
CA LEU A 306 16.60 2.88 -5.71
C LEU A 306 17.28 1.88 -6.65
N GLU A 307 17.84 2.35 -7.77
CA GLU A 307 18.58 1.55 -8.78
C GLU A 307 19.74 0.75 -8.21
N LYS A 308 20.24 1.11 -7.02
CA LYS A 308 21.29 0.35 -6.31
C LYS A 308 20.77 -0.96 -5.72
N TYR A 309 19.46 -1.10 -5.57
CA TYR A 309 18.80 -2.18 -4.83
C TYR A 309 17.81 -2.96 -5.69
N TRP A 310 17.16 -2.30 -6.65
CA TRP A 310 16.21 -2.91 -7.57
C TRP A 310 16.50 -2.41 -9.01
N PRO A 311 16.55 -3.31 -10.01
CA PRO A 311 17.05 -3.01 -11.36
C PRO A 311 16.23 -1.97 -12.11
#